data_AF-A0A8K0KFS4-F1
#
_entry.id   AF-A0A8K0KFS4-F1
#
_cell.length_a   1.000
_cell.length_b   1.000
_cell.length_c   1.000
_cell.angle_alpha   90.00
_cell.angle_beta   90.00
_cell.angle_gamma   90.00
#
_symmetry.space_group_name_H-M   'P 1'
#
loop_
_entity.id
_entity.type
_entity.pdbx_description
1 polymer ?
#
loop_
_entity_poly.entity_id
_entity_poly.type
_entity_poly.pdbx_seq_one_letter_code
_entity_poly.pdbx_strand_id
1 'polypeptide(L)'
;MIGSGTGSGMARVSLEDPEMLEDWDRERIFLLRNQRLPVAPSPTEMMLCVARLPLEYTEEQFFSLVCTCGEVSRSFLMISEKTGDSKGYGFVEYTTKESALQAKNMLDGKQIDNWVLCCDWLDSSHITFESLHSKCLYVDQLPQDF
;
A
#
# COMPACT_ATOMS: atom_id res chain seq x y z
N MET A 1 -18.86 -17.68 -41.02
CA MET A 1 -18.63 -17.82 -39.57
C MET A 1 -17.43 -16.97 -39.21
N ILE A 2 -17.66 -15.82 -38.58
CA ILE A 2 -16.58 -15.02 -37.98
C ILE A 2 -16.90 -14.88 -36.50
N GLY A 3 -15.90 -15.23 -35.69
CA GLY A 3 -16.04 -15.56 -34.27
C GLY A 3 -16.45 -14.38 -33.40
N SER A 4 -17.29 -14.69 -32.42
CA SER A 4 -17.59 -13.91 -31.23
C SER A 4 -16.31 -13.68 -30.41
N GLY A 5 -15.73 -12.49 -30.51
CA GLY A 5 -14.75 -11.99 -29.54
C GLY A 5 -15.46 -11.25 -28.43
N THR A 6 -15.86 -11.95 -27.37
CA THR A 6 -16.33 -11.30 -26.13
C THR A 6 -15.10 -10.80 -25.35
N GLY A 7 -14.55 -9.68 -25.79
CA GLY A 7 -13.64 -8.88 -24.98
C GLY A 7 -14.46 -8.17 -23.91
N SER A 8 -14.58 -8.78 -22.73
CA SER A 8 -15.04 -8.08 -21.53
C SER A 8 -13.95 -7.08 -21.13
N GLY A 9 -14.00 -5.89 -21.72
CA GLY A 9 -13.04 -4.82 -21.48
C GLY A 9 -13.21 -4.31 -20.06
N MET A 10 -12.29 -4.67 -19.16
CA MET A 10 -12.16 -4.01 -17.87
C MET A 10 -11.34 -2.73 -18.08
N ALA A 11 -11.93 -1.56 -17.78
CA ALA A 11 -11.20 -0.31 -17.75
C ALA A 11 -10.45 -0.23 -16.42
N ARG A 12 -9.14 0.05 -16.46
CA ARG A 12 -8.29 0.24 -15.28
C ARG A 12 -8.18 1.74 -15.01
N VAL A 13 -8.39 2.15 -13.78
CA VAL A 13 -8.15 3.52 -13.31
C VAL A 13 -6.95 3.49 -12.36
N SER A 14 -5.99 4.38 -12.58
CA SER A 14 -4.95 4.69 -11.61
C SER A 14 -5.50 5.79 -10.71
N LEU A 15 -5.59 5.54 -9.41
CA LEU A 15 -6.06 6.53 -8.44
C LEU A 15 -4.84 7.35 -7.98
N GLU A 16 -4.85 8.64 -8.27
CA GLU A 16 -3.76 9.55 -7.90
C GLU A 16 -3.84 9.99 -6.42
N ASP A 17 -5.00 9.81 -5.77
CA ASP A 17 -5.27 10.29 -4.40
C ASP A 17 -5.87 9.17 -3.51
N PRO A 18 -5.33 8.92 -2.30
CA PRO A 18 -5.89 7.98 -1.32
C PRO A 18 -7.28 8.35 -0.79
N GLU A 19 -7.62 9.64 -0.65
CA GLU A 19 -8.95 10.07 -0.19
C GLU A 19 -10.04 9.72 -1.22
N MET A 20 -9.67 9.70 -2.51
CA MET A 20 -10.56 9.24 -3.57
C MET A 20 -10.89 7.73 -3.49
N LEU A 21 -10.15 6.92 -2.73
CA LEU A 21 -10.52 5.52 -2.46
C LEU A 21 -11.73 5.41 -1.52
N GLU A 22 -11.96 6.42 -0.67
CA GLU A 22 -13.10 6.44 0.27
C GLU A 22 -14.39 6.82 -0.46
N ASP A 23 -14.32 7.76 -1.40
CA ASP A 23 -15.43 8.14 -2.29
C ASP A 23 -15.59 7.23 -3.52
N TRP A 24 -14.66 6.27 -3.70
CA TRP A 24 -14.75 5.30 -4.79
C TRP A 24 -15.85 4.29 -4.50
N ASP A 25 -17.05 4.59 -4.98
CA ASP A 25 -18.11 3.60 -5.11
C ASP A 25 -17.61 2.46 -6.03
N ARG A 26 -17.27 1.32 -5.44
CA ARG A 26 -16.80 0.12 -6.17
C ARG A 26 -17.89 -0.46 -7.08
N GLU A 27 -19.15 -0.05 -6.93
CA GLU A 27 -20.25 -0.37 -7.84
C GLU A 27 -20.49 0.72 -8.89
N ARG A 28 -19.69 1.80 -8.92
CA ARG A 28 -19.87 2.89 -9.88
C ARG A 28 -19.68 2.39 -11.30
N ILE A 29 -20.81 2.19 -11.96
CA ILE A 29 -20.87 1.76 -13.36
C ILE A 29 -20.56 2.96 -14.24
N PHE A 30 -19.40 2.96 -14.89
CA PHE A 30 -19.11 3.94 -15.93
C PHE A 30 -19.77 3.50 -17.24
N LEU A 31 -20.54 4.39 -17.85
CA LEU A 31 -21.17 4.16 -19.15
C LEU A 31 -20.28 4.74 -20.24
N LEU A 32 -19.52 3.88 -20.94
CA LEU A 32 -18.83 4.28 -22.17
C LEU A 32 -19.61 3.75 -23.37
N ARG A 33 -20.09 4.64 -24.25
CA ARG A 33 -20.87 4.25 -25.45
C ARG A 33 -22.07 3.34 -25.11
N ASN A 34 -22.81 3.67 -24.04
CA ASN A 34 -23.93 2.87 -23.54
C ASN A 34 -23.57 1.45 -23.01
N GLN A 35 -22.30 1.15 -22.79
CA GLN A 35 -21.86 -0.11 -22.17
C GLN A 35 -21.47 0.11 -20.71
N ARG A 36 -21.93 -0.79 -19.84
CA ARG A 36 -21.59 -0.83 -18.41
C ARG A 36 -20.17 -1.36 -18.25
N LEU A 37 -19.23 -0.51 -17.84
CA LEU A 37 -17.85 -0.91 -17.56
C LEU A 37 -17.67 -1.09 -16.05
N PRO A 38 -17.33 -2.29 -15.57
CA PRO A 38 -16.84 -2.46 -14.20
C PRO A 38 -15.45 -1.83 -14.12
N VAL A 39 -15.29 -0.87 -13.21
CA VAL A 39 -13.99 -0.24 -12.94
C VAL A 39 -13.57 -0.69 -11.54
N ALA A 40 -12.62 -1.63 -11.50
CA ALA A 40 -11.98 -2.05 -10.27
C ALA A 40 -10.57 -1.45 -10.25
N PRO A 41 -10.07 -1.00 -9.08
CA PRO A 41 -8.65 -0.77 -8.93
C PRO A 41 -7.96 -2.10 -9.25
N SER A 42 -7.02 -2.05 -10.18
CA SER A 42 -6.30 -3.26 -10.52
C SER A 42 -5.35 -3.66 -9.38
N PRO A 43 -5.22 -4.96 -9.08
CA PRO A 43 -4.18 -5.42 -8.17
C PRO A 43 -2.82 -4.96 -8.70
N THR A 44 -2.09 -4.22 -7.88
CA THR A 44 -0.74 -3.74 -8.16
C THR A 44 0.24 -4.62 -7.38
N GLU A 45 1.06 -5.38 -8.09
CA GLU A 45 2.20 -6.14 -7.53
C GLU A 45 3.36 -5.20 -7.12
N MET A 46 3.05 -3.95 -6.81
CA MET A 46 4.00 -2.85 -6.65
C MET A 46 3.87 -2.17 -5.29
N MET A 47 2.95 -2.66 -4.45
CA MET A 47 2.64 -2.10 -3.13
C MET A 47 3.23 -2.97 -2.01
N LEU A 48 3.86 -2.30 -1.06
CA LEU A 48 4.51 -2.90 0.10
C LEU A 48 4.01 -2.24 1.39
N CYS A 49 3.86 -3.06 2.42
CA CYS A 49 3.78 -2.62 3.81
C CYS A 49 5.19 -2.57 4.38
N VAL A 50 5.58 -1.46 4.99
CA VAL A 50 6.84 -1.30 5.72
C VAL A 50 6.48 -1.06 7.19
N ALA A 51 6.76 -2.05 8.03
CA ALA A 51 6.41 -2.07 9.44
C ALA A 51 7.65 -2.12 10.34
N ARG A 52 7.40 -1.99 11.66
CA ARG A 52 8.44 -1.90 12.70
C ARG A 52 9.34 -0.67 12.55
N LEU A 53 8.77 0.42 12.04
CA LEU A 53 9.41 1.73 12.06
C LEU A 53 9.43 2.28 13.49
N PRO A 54 10.46 3.07 13.87
CA PRO A 54 10.42 3.83 15.11
C PRO A 54 9.13 4.67 15.21
N LEU A 55 8.52 4.78 16.39
CA LEU A 55 7.29 5.57 16.56
C LEU A 55 7.51 7.07 16.34
N GLU A 56 8.76 7.53 16.38
CA GLU A 56 9.16 8.91 16.13
C GLU A 56 9.35 9.20 14.64
N TYR A 57 9.26 8.19 13.76
CA TYR A 57 9.44 8.39 12.33
C TYR A 57 8.36 9.32 11.78
N THR A 58 8.79 10.33 11.05
CA THR A 58 7.88 11.24 10.33
C THR A 58 7.57 10.72 8.94
N GLU A 59 6.50 11.24 8.33
CA GLU A 59 6.17 10.93 6.94
C GLU A 59 7.30 11.31 5.97
N GLU A 60 7.96 12.46 6.19
CA GLU A 60 9.11 12.89 5.38
C GLU A 60 10.29 11.92 5.49
N GLN A 61 10.57 11.42 6.70
CA GLN A 61 11.63 10.42 6.93
C GLN A 61 11.27 9.07 6.30
N PHE A 62 10.01 8.68 6.38
CA PHE A 62 9.50 7.48 5.72
C PHE A 62 9.64 7.57 4.19
N PHE A 63 9.19 8.68 3.59
CA PHE A 63 9.35 8.93 2.16
C PHE A 63 10.82 8.90 1.74
N SER A 64 11.68 9.58 2.49
CA SER A 64 13.12 9.62 2.25
C SER A 64 13.77 8.23 2.32
N LEU A 65 13.26 7.33 3.16
CA LEU A 65 13.73 5.95 3.23
C LEU A 65 13.34 5.17 1.98
N VAL A 66 12.07 5.22 1.58
CA VAL A 66 11.54 4.39 0.49
C VAL A 66 11.94 4.90 -0.90
N CYS A 67 12.11 6.21 -1.09
CA CYS A 67 12.50 6.79 -2.38
C CYS A 67 13.92 6.39 -2.82
N THR A 68 14.77 5.92 -1.90
CA THR A 68 16.09 5.38 -2.23
C THR A 68 16.04 4.06 -2.97
N CYS A 69 14.90 3.34 -2.89
CA CYS A 69 14.73 2.03 -3.49
C CYS A 69 14.20 2.10 -4.93
N GLY A 70 13.66 3.25 -5.34
CA GLY A 70 13.11 3.48 -6.68
C GLY A 70 12.11 4.63 -6.70
N GLU A 71 11.58 4.90 -7.89
CA GLU A 71 10.56 5.94 -8.08
C GLU A 71 9.24 5.53 -7.41
N VAL A 72 8.80 6.36 -6.47
CA VAL A 72 7.60 6.16 -5.67
C VAL A 72 6.41 6.76 -6.41
N SER A 73 5.38 5.93 -6.62
CA SER A 73 4.07 6.37 -7.09
C SER A 73 3.30 7.02 -5.93
N ARG A 74 3.22 6.31 -4.80
CA ARG A 74 2.49 6.74 -3.60
C ARG A 74 3.20 6.25 -2.33
N SER A 75 3.13 7.04 -1.27
CA SER A 75 3.61 6.61 0.06
C SER A 75 2.82 7.30 1.15
N PHE A 76 2.52 6.59 2.23
CA PHE A 76 1.85 7.19 3.39
C PHE A 76 2.24 6.45 4.66
N LEU A 77 2.43 7.20 5.74
CA LEU A 77 2.70 6.67 7.06
C LEU A 77 1.41 6.59 7.85
N MET A 78 1.14 5.47 8.52
CA MET A 78 -0.07 5.33 9.31
C MET A 78 0.08 6.06 10.63
N ILE A 79 -0.82 7.01 10.88
CA ILE A 79 -0.88 7.77 12.12
C ILE A 79 -2.15 7.46 12.91
N SER A 80 -2.12 7.75 14.20
CA SER A 80 -3.27 7.73 15.09
C SER A 80 -4.08 8.99 14.90
N GLU A 81 -5.31 8.89 14.41
CA GLU A 81 -6.21 10.06 14.27
C GLU A 81 -6.52 10.75 15.61
N LYS A 82 -6.38 10.02 16.72
CA LYS A 82 -6.65 10.56 18.07
C LYS A 82 -5.48 11.35 18.64
N THR A 83 -4.25 10.89 18.39
CA THR A 83 -3.06 11.44 19.04
C THR A 83 -2.12 12.16 18.06
N GLY A 84 -2.25 11.90 16.76
CA GLY A 84 -1.34 12.38 15.71
C GLY A 84 -0.05 11.57 15.59
N ASP A 85 0.18 10.59 16.47
CA ASP A 85 1.44 9.83 16.51
C ASP A 85 1.50 8.75 15.43
N SER A 86 2.72 8.44 14.97
CA SER A 86 2.95 7.30 14.07
C SER A 86 2.57 5.98 14.74
N LYS A 87 1.96 5.08 13.97
CA LYS A 87 1.68 3.70 14.38
C LYS A 87 2.86 2.76 14.13
N GLY A 88 3.99 3.26 13.63
CA GLY A 88 5.20 2.48 13.39
C GLY A 88 5.13 1.61 12.12
N TYR A 89 4.22 1.91 11.19
CA TYR A 89 4.17 1.28 9.88
C TYR A 89 3.58 2.22 8.84
N GLY A 90 3.95 2.00 7.58
CA GLY A 90 3.50 2.77 6.44
C GLY A 90 3.44 1.91 5.19
N PHE A 91 2.97 2.49 4.10
CA PHE A 91 2.80 1.82 2.84
C PHE A 91 3.46 2.61 1.73
N VAL A 92 4.00 1.87 0.76
CA VAL A 92 4.62 2.46 -0.43
C VAL A 92 4.19 1.68 -1.65
N GLU A 93 3.80 2.40 -2.70
CA GLU A 93 3.61 1.87 -4.04
C GLU A 93 4.66 2.47 -4.97
N TYR A 94 5.36 1.63 -5.71
CA TYR A 94 6.35 2.06 -6.69
C TYR A 94 5.75 2.13 -8.10
N THR A 95 6.39 2.89 -8.99
CA THR A 95 5.98 2.97 -10.41
C THR A 95 6.27 1.69 -11.18
N THR A 96 7.19 0.86 -10.70
CA THR A 96 7.60 -0.40 -11.34
C THR A 96 7.67 -1.55 -10.34
N LYS A 97 7.48 -2.78 -10.84
CA LYS A 97 7.61 -4.01 -10.04
C LYS A 97 9.05 -4.24 -9.60
N GLU A 98 10.01 -3.85 -10.44
CA GLU A 98 11.44 -3.95 -10.16
C GLU A 98 11.83 -3.08 -8.96
N SER A 99 11.35 -1.84 -8.90
CA SER A 99 11.55 -0.94 -7.75
C SER A 99 10.94 -1.52 -6.48
N ALA A 100 9.73 -2.08 -6.56
CA ALA A 100 9.10 -2.73 -5.41
C ALA A 100 9.90 -3.96 -4.95
N LEU A 101 10.36 -4.83 -5.86
CA LEU A 101 11.16 -5.99 -5.50
C LEU A 101 12.50 -5.58 -4.87
N GLN A 102 13.14 -4.54 -5.41
CA GLN A 102 14.35 -3.96 -4.84
C GLN A 102 14.10 -3.41 -3.43
N ALA A 103 13.00 -2.67 -3.23
CA ALA A 103 12.61 -2.16 -1.93
C ALA A 103 12.38 -3.28 -0.91
N LYS A 104 11.66 -4.35 -1.29
CA LYS A 104 11.46 -5.54 -0.44
C LYS A 104 12.81 -6.14 -0.03
N ASN A 105 13.75 -6.30 -0.96
CA ASN A 105 15.06 -6.89 -0.65
C ASN A 105 15.96 -5.98 0.19
N MET A 106 15.83 -4.65 0.06
CA MET A 106 16.68 -3.68 0.75
C MET A 106 16.15 -3.30 2.13
N LEU A 107 14.83 -3.24 2.29
CA LEU A 107 14.19 -2.76 3.51
C LEU A 107 13.85 -3.90 4.46
N ASP A 108 13.50 -5.09 3.96
CA ASP A 108 13.17 -6.22 4.83
C ASP A 108 14.41 -6.70 5.59
N GLY A 109 14.31 -6.73 6.92
CA GLY A 109 15.44 -7.06 7.79
C GLY A 109 16.45 -5.91 7.95
N LYS A 110 16.22 -4.73 7.37
CA LYS A 110 17.09 -3.57 7.57
C LYS A 110 17.01 -3.10 9.02
N GLN A 111 18.15 -2.93 9.66
CA GLN A 111 18.22 -2.40 11.02
C GLN A 111 18.30 -0.86 11.00
N ILE A 112 17.42 -0.21 11.76
CA ILE A 112 17.42 1.22 12.05
C ILE A 112 17.33 1.38 13.56
N ASP A 113 18.39 1.88 14.17
CA ASP A 113 18.55 1.93 15.63
C ASP A 113 18.32 0.54 16.28
N ASN A 114 17.30 0.44 17.13
CA ASN A 114 16.89 -0.77 17.82
C ASN A 114 15.79 -1.55 17.07
N TRP A 115 15.41 -1.10 15.88
CA TRP A 115 14.31 -1.66 15.11
C TRP A 115 14.84 -2.42 13.90
N VAL A 116 14.25 -3.58 13.65
CA VAL A 116 14.47 -4.35 12.41
C VAL A 116 13.20 -4.22 11.59
N LEU A 117 13.29 -3.55 10.45
CA LEU A 117 12.14 -3.31 9.59
C LEU A 117 11.62 -4.64 9.03
N CYS A 118 10.29 -4.72 8.94
CA CYS A 118 9.63 -5.76 8.16
C CYS A 118 9.03 -5.12 6.92
N CYS A 119 9.29 -5.67 5.75
CA CYS A 119 8.70 -5.18 4.53
C CYS A 119 7.97 -6.31 3.84
N ASP A 120 6.65 -6.24 3.64
CA ASP A 120 5.86 -7.34 3.09
C ASP A 120 4.97 -6.89 1.93
N TRP A 121 4.74 -7.83 1.00
CA TRP A 121 3.83 -7.62 -0.12
C TRP A 121 2.41 -7.40 0.37
N LEU A 122 1.77 -6.40 -0.22
CA LEU A 122 0.41 -6.04 0.11
C LEU A 122 -0.51 -6.36 -1.07
N ASP A 123 -1.55 -7.16 -0.82
CA ASP A 123 -2.57 -7.43 -1.82
C ASP A 123 -3.54 -6.25 -1.93
N SER A 124 -3.36 -5.41 -2.97
CA SER A 124 -4.20 -4.23 -3.19
C SER A 124 -5.61 -4.51 -3.72
N SER A 125 -5.97 -5.78 -3.95
CA SER A 125 -7.29 -6.18 -4.46
C SER A 125 -8.46 -5.76 -3.55
N HIS A 126 -8.23 -5.68 -2.23
CA HIS A 126 -9.31 -5.48 -1.23
C HIS A 126 -9.04 -4.39 -0.20
N ILE A 127 -8.05 -3.52 -0.42
CA ILE A 127 -7.64 -2.54 0.59
C ILE A 127 -8.56 -1.32 0.56
N THR A 128 -9.17 -1.01 1.70
CA THR A 128 -9.72 0.30 2.05
C THR A 128 -8.83 0.98 3.09
N PHE A 129 -8.86 2.30 3.22
CA PHE A 129 -8.07 3.02 4.23
C PHE A 129 -8.36 2.53 5.66
N GLU A 130 -9.64 2.27 6.00
CA GLU A 130 -10.01 1.63 7.27
C GLU A 130 -9.37 0.25 7.47
N SER A 131 -9.22 -0.53 6.40
CA SER A 131 -8.59 -1.87 6.46
C SER A 131 -7.08 -1.80 6.67
N LEU A 132 -6.45 -0.63 6.44
CA LEU A 132 -5.02 -0.41 6.68
C LEU A 132 -4.70 -0.20 8.16
N HIS A 133 -5.70 0.05 9.02
CA HIS A 133 -5.52 -0.02 10.46
C HIS A 133 -5.32 -1.49 10.88
N SER A 134 -4.07 -1.86 11.17
CA SER A 134 -3.74 -3.21 11.59
C SER A 134 -4.55 -3.58 12.83
N LYS A 135 -5.18 -4.75 12.80
CA LYS A 135 -5.86 -5.36 13.95
C LYS A 135 -4.91 -6.26 14.77
N CYS A 136 -3.66 -6.37 14.32
CA CYS A 136 -2.61 -7.17 14.95
C CYS A 136 -1.57 -6.26 15.58
N LEU A 137 -1.14 -6.61 16.79
CA LEU A 137 -0.04 -5.96 17.48
C LEU A 137 1.16 -6.91 17.52
N TYR A 138 2.33 -6.38 17.17
CA TYR A 138 3.59 -7.08 17.39
C TYR A 138 4.06 -6.76 18.81
N VAL A 139 4.24 -7.78 19.63
CA VAL A 139 4.76 -7.65 21.00
C VAL A 139 6.15 -8.26 21.02
N ASP A 140 7.14 -7.43 21.31
CA ASP A 140 8.55 -7.80 21.45
C ASP A 140 9.06 -7.36 22.83
N GLN A 141 10.29 -7.75 23.19
CA GLN A 141 10.92 -7.46 24.47
C GLN A 141 10.11 -7.90 25.68
N LEU A 142 9.49 -9.08 25.59
CA LEU A 142 8.90 -9.71 26.77
C LEU A 142 10.02 -10.02 27.77
N PRO A 143 9.77 -9.83 29.08
CA PRO A 143 10.70 -10.24 30.11
C PRO A 143 11.08 -11.71 29.92
N GLN A 144 12.36 -12.03 30.11
CA GLN A 144 12.86 -13.39 29.92
C GLN A 144 12.28 -14.37 30.96
N ASP A 145 11.68 -13.85 32.03
CA ASP A 145 11.11 -14.59 33.15
C ASP A 145 9.58 -14.83 33.04
N PHE A 146 9.03 -14.84 31.83
CA PHE A 146 7.60 -15.11 31.61
C PHE A 146 7.26 -16.62 31.60
#